data_AF-A0A842INK2-F1
#
_entry.id   AF-A0A842INK2-F1
#
_cell.length_a   1.000
_cell.length_b   1.000
_cell.length_c   1.000
_cell.angle_alpha   90.00
_cell.angle_beta   90.00
_cell.angle_gamma   90.00
#
_symmetry.space_group_name_H-M   'P 1'
#
loop_
_entity.id
_entity.type
_entity.pdbx_description
1 polymer ?
#
loop_
_entity_poly.entity_id
_entity_poly.type
_entity_poly.pdbx_seq_one_letter_code
_entity_poly.pdbx_strand_id
1 'polypeptide(L)'
;MKKLILFIGALLFSTLFYDKSIGLNLFLFSIVTLIVLYVNNKDDFKNKRAILYSSLYVITGLAVFFHDSSLAIIANIVAFFTLIGLLSEHKSSIYVNWLNGLYTTIAGFFHRNFSVNEVTQKVESKKEVDYMHLAKIIIIPFIILIIFIALYQNGNPLFGELIDKIDFGFINVQWLLFAGLGYYLFSNIHKPIEVEPATEIDLQTENELIKTNNFSEPKLKQENQLGVILIAMLNVLIVIFLITDITFIFTNLEIRGSVFSEQVHNGINALIASIIIAIIILLYVFRGDLNFYKDNITVKRLAFTWIILNTILVLSIAIKNGQYIYYFGLTYKRIGVMVYLILTVTGLVTTLLKIDKLRNIWYLLRMNTKAAFVVLIMSSTVNWDYHITNYNFNFAKSMDFEYLIELSDNNTFLLKEQLETKELDQDSIQLIEQKYNSYVYELRTNSWQELQYDNLKLETK
;
A
#
# COMPACT_ATOMS: atom_id res chain seq x y z
N MET A 1 -14.31 -17.78 25.16
CA MET A 1 -14.71 -16.96 23.98
C MET A 1 -13.51 -16.45 23.19
N LYS A 2 -12.59 -15.64 23.74
CA LYS A 2 -11.46 -15.06 22.98
C LYS A 2 -10.53 -16.09 22.30
N LYS A 3 -10.17 -17.20 22.96
CA LYS A 3 -9.35 -18.26 22.32
C LYS A 3 -10.08 -19.02 21.19
N LEU A 4 -11.41 -19.17 21.32
CA LEU A 4 -12.23 -19.84 20.30
C LEU A 4 -12.25 -19.06 18.99
N ILE A 5 -12.27 -17.72 19.04
CA ILE A 5 -12.28 -16.90 17.83
C ILE A 5 -10.96 -16.98 17.05
N LEU A 6 -9.84 -17.19 17.74
CA LEU A 6 -8.54 -17.39 17.10
C LEU A 6 -8.50 -18.73 16.36
N PHE A 7 -9.09 -19.77 16.95
CA PHE A 7 -9.19 -21.09 16.33
C PHE A 7 -10.14 -21.06 15.11
N ILE A 8 -11.31 -20.41 15.24
CA ILE A 8 -12.22 -20.21 14.11
C ILE A 8 -11.54 -19.41 13.00
N GLY A 9 -10.87 -18.30 13.35
CA GLY A 9 -10.10 -17.50 12.39
C GLY A 9 -9.03 -18.33 11.67
N ALA A 10 -8.32 -19.20 12.39
CA ALA A 10 -7.31 -20.09 11.83
C ALA A 10 -7.87 -21.08 10.80
N LEU A 11 -9.01 -21.71 11.11
CA LEU A 11 -9.69 -22.60 10.17
C LEU A 11 -10.20 -21.83 8.95
N LEU A 12 -10.79 -20.66 9.16
CA LEU A 12 -11.22 -19.78 8.05
C LEU A 12 -10.05 -19.35 7.18
N PHE A 13 -8.91 -18.98 7.75
CA PHE A 13 -7.69 -18.66 7.00
C PHE A 13 -7.28 -19.82 6.09
N SER A 14 -7.30 -21.04 6.59
CA SER A 14 -6.98 -22.21 5.78
C SER A 14 -8.02 -22.49 4.70
N THR A 15 -9.31 -22.41 5.01
CA THR A 15 -10.39 -22.54 4.02
C THR A 15 -10.30 -21.49 2.90
N LEU A 16 -9.81 -20.29 3.22
CA LEU A 16 -9.73 -19.16 2.29
C LEU A 16 -8.51 -19.23 1.37
N PHE A 17 -7.34 -19.70 1.84
CA PHE A 17 -6.08 -19.60 1.10
C PHE A 17 -5.37 -20.91 0.78
N TYR A 18 -5.74 -22.04 1.40
CA TYR A 18 -5.05 -23.30 1.12
C TYR A 18 -5.34 -23.79 -0.31
N ASP A 19 -4.29 -23.85 -1.14
CA ASP A 19 -4.35 -24.25 -2.55
C ASP A 19 -5.30 -23.36 -3.38
N LYS A 20 -5.23 -22.05 -3.12
CA LYS A 20 -6.05 -21.01 -3.77
C LYS A 20 -5.20 -19.81 -4.19
N SER A 21 -5.52 -19.23 -5.34
CA SER A 21 -5.01 -17.92 -5.78
C SER A 21 -5.69 -16.78 -5.00
N ILE A 22 -5.25 -15.53 -5.22
CA ILE A 22 -5.81 -14.35 -4.55
C ILE A 22 -7.07 -13.87 -5.28
N GLY A 23 -8.11 -13.54 -4.53
CA GLY A 23 -9.36 -12.99 -5.04
C GLY A 23 -10.28 -12.56 -3.90
N LEU A 24 -11.52 -13.05 -3.92
CA LEU A 24 -12.51 -12.83 -2.86
C LEU A 24 -11.99 -13.22 -1.47
N ASN A 25 -11.13 -14.23 -1.40
CA ASN A 25 -10.53 -14.69 -0.16
C ASN A 25 -9.79 -13.59 0.62
N LEU A 26 -9.09 -12.66 -0.03
CA LEU A 26 -8.35 -11.60 0.65
C LEU A 26 -9.28 -10.56 1.26
N PHE A 27 -10.37 -10.24 0.57
CA PHE A 27 -11.44 -9.39 1.11
C PHE A 27 -12.11 -10.04 2.33
N LEU A 28 -12.51 -11.31 2.22
CA LEU A 28 -13.10 -12.06 3.33
C LEU A 28 -12.13 -12.19 4.50
N PHE A 29 -10.85 -12.40 4.22
CA PHE A 29 -9.81 -12.42 5.24
C PHE A 29 -9.65 -11.08 5.95
N SER A 30 -9.77 -9.96 5.24
CA SER A 30 -9.76 -8.64 5.85
C SER A 30 -10.92 -8.46 6.84
N ILE A 31 -12.11 -8.96 6.50
CA ILE A 31 -13.28 -8.98 7.41
C ILE A 31 -13.00 -9.87 8.63
N VAL A 32 -12.53 -11.10 8.43
CA VAL A 32 -12.21 -12.03 9.53
C VAL A 32 -11.17 -11.42 10.47
N THR A 33 -10.12 -10.80 9.93
CA THR A 33 -9.09 -10.10 10.69
C THR A 33 -9.68 -8.97 11.52
N LEU A 34 -10.55 -8.14 10.94
CA LEU A 34 -11.23 -7.08 11.69
C LEU A 34 -12.09 -7.63 12.82
N ILE A 35 -12.83 -8.72 12.61
CA ILE A 35 -13.65 -9.35 13.65
C ILE A 35 -12.76 -9.81 14.81
N VAL A 36 -11.63 -10.48 14.50
CA VAL A 36 -10.68 -10.94 15.52
C VAL A 36 -10.09 -9.75 16.30
N LEU A 37 -9.68 -8.68 15.61
CA LEU A 37 -9.12 -7.49 16.25
C LEU A 37 -10.17 -6.78 17.11
N TYR A 38 -11.40 -6.58 16.60
CA TYR A 38 -12.49 -5.92 17.31
C TYR A 38 -12.89 -6.66 18.59
N VAL A 39 -13.08 -7.98 18.52
CA VAL A 39 -13.49 -8.78 19.68
C VAL A 39 -12.43 -8.78 20.78
N ASN A 40 -11.15 -8.71 20.42
CA ASN A 40 -10.06 -8.70 21.39
C ASN A 40 -9.73 -7.32 21.95
N ASN A 41 -9.97 -6.24 21.17
CA ASN A 41 -9.52 -4.87 21.43
C ASN A 41 -10.68 -3.84 21.37
N LYS A 42 -11.86 -4.19 21.91
CA LYS A 42 -13.11 -3.39 21.77
C LYS A 42 -12.96 -1.91 22.12
N ASP A 43 -12.17 -1.58 23.14
CA ASP A 43 -12.00 -0.20 23.60
C ASP A 43 -11.19 0.64 22.60
N ASP A 44 -10.24 0.03 21.89
CA ASP A 44 -9.43 0.69 20.86
C ASP A 44 -10.27 1.11 19.64
N PHE A 45 -11.30 0.33 19.32
CA PHE A 45 -12.23 0.62 18.23
C PHE A 45 -13.22 1.75 18.53
N LYS A 46 -13.21 2.33 19.74
CA LYS A 46 -13.90 3.60 20.01
C LYS A 46 -13.18 4.79 19.38
N ASN A 47 -11.90 4.64 19.03
CA ASN A 47 -11.12 5.68 18.39
C ASN A 47 -11.50 5.83 16.92
N LYS A 48 -11.80 7.07 16.49
CA LYS A 48 -12.10 7.40 15.09
C LYS A 48 -10.97 6.99 14.13
N ARG A 49 -9.71 7.01 14.57
CA ARG A 49 -8.58 6.54 13.77
C ARG A 49 -8.67 5.04 13.53
N ALA A 50 -8.89 4.24 14.57
CA ALA A 50 -9.03 2.78 14.41
C ALA A 50 -10.16 2.43 13.42
N ILE A 51 -11.30 3.12 13.49
CA ILE A 51 -12.40 2.98 12.54
C ILE A 51 -11.94 3.35 11.11
N LEU A 52 -11.31 4.50 10.93
CA LEU A 52 -10.82 4.95 9.62
C LEU A 52 -9.86 3.93 8.98
N TYR A 53 -8.82 3.49 9.71
CA TYR A 53 -7.84 2.54 9.15
C TYR A 53 -8.43 1.15 8.94
N SER A 54 -9.43 0.74 9.74
CA SER A 54 -10.20 -0.48 9.49
C SER A 54 -10.97 -0.38 8.17
N SER A 55 -11.61 0.76 7.90
CA SER A 55 -12.29 1.00 6.62
C SER A 55 -11.31 0.99 5.45
N LEU A 56 -10.14 1.62 5.57
CA LEU A 56 -9.12 1.60 4.51
C LEU A 56 -8.61 0.18 4.23
N TYR A 57 -8.42 -0.62 5.28
CA TYR A 57 -8.04 -2.03 5.14
C TYR A 57 -9.09 -2.86 4.39
N VAL A 58 -10.38 -2.67 4.70
CA VAL A 58 -11.47 -3.36 3.98
C VAL A 58 -11.62 -2.85 2.54
N ILE A 59 -11.50 -1.54 2.31
CA ILE A 59 -11.59 -0.94 0.98
C ILE A 59 -10.50 -1.49 0.06
N THR A 60 -9.27 -1.65 0.56
CA THR A 60 -8.18 -2.25 -0.23
C THR A 60 -8.42 -3.74 -0.51
N GLY A 61 -9.00 -4.49 0.43
CA GLY A 61 -9.41 -5.88 0.18
C GLY A 61 -10.51 -5.95 -0.88
N LEU A 62 -11.47 -5.02 -0.84
CA LEU A 62 -12.53 -4.91 -1.83
C LEU A 62 -11.95 -4.54 -3.21
N ALA A 63 -10.97 -3.65 -3.28
CA ALA A 63 -10.28 -3.29 -4.51
C ALA A 63 -9.59 -4.50 -5.17
N VAL A 64 -9.01 -5.41 -4.38
CA VAL A 64 -8.45 -6.67 -4.90
C VAL A 64 -9.54 -7.54 -5.53
N PHE A 65 -10.71 -7.66 -4.89
CA PHE A 65 -11.83 -8.39 -5.49
C PHE A 65 -12.30 -7.80 -6.83
N PHE A 66 -12.27 -6.47 -6.98
CA PHE A 66 -12.73 -5.81 -8.20
C PHE A 66 -11.73 -5.82 -9.35
N HIS A 67 -10.42 -5.76 -9.05
CA HIS A 67 -9.41 -5.41 -10.04
C HIS A 67 -8.12 -6.23 -9.93
N ASP A 68 -8.10 -7.35 -9.19
CA ASP A 68 -6.96 -8.26 -8.97
C ASP A 68 -5.58 -7.70 -9.36
N SER A 69 -5.19 -6.62 -8.68
CA SER A 69 -4.02 -5.82 -9.06
C SER A 69 -2.97 -5.98 -7.99
N SER A 70 -1.72 -6.21 -8.42
CA SER A 70 -0.55 -6.23 -7.54
C SER A 70 -0.48 -4.99 -6.64
N LEU A 71 -0.89 -3.82 -7.14
CA LEU A 71 -0.93 -2.59 -6.36
C LEU A 71 -1.97 -2.64 -5.24
N ALA A 72 -3.15 -3.22 -5.50
CA ALA A 72 -4.21 -3.40 -4.52
C ALA A 72 -3.82 -4.42 -3.43
N ILE A 73 -3.13 -5.50 -3.82
CA ILE A 73 -2.58 -6.49 -2.88
C ILE A 73 -1.54 -5.83 -1.96
N ILE A 74 -0.57 -5.09 -2.54
CA ILE A 74 0.44 -4.36 -1.76
C ILE A 74 -0.22 -3.35 -0.81
N ALA A 75 -1.20 -2.58 -1.29
CA ALA A 75 -1.92 -1.62 -0.48
C ALA A 75 -2.69 -2.28 0.67
N ASN A 76 -3.29 -3.45 0.45
CA ASN A 76 -3.96 -4.22 1.50
C ASN A 76 -2.98 -4.72 2.57
N ILE A 77 -1.82 -5.22 2.17
CA ILE A 77 -0.75 -5.66 3.10
C ILE A 77 -0.22 -4.48 3.92
N VAL A 78 0.05 -3.33 3.27
CA VAL A 78 0.49 -2.12 3.99
C VAL A 78 -0.61 -1.62 4.93
N ALA A 79 -1.87 -1.60 4.50
CA ALA A 79 -3.01 -1.23 5.35
C ALA A 79 -3.18 -2.18 6.55
N PHE A 80 -2.98 -3.49 6.36
CA PHE A 80 -2.97 -4.50 7.42
C PHE A 80 -1.93 -4.19 8.49
N PHE A 81 -0.66 -3.98 8.10
CA PHE A 81 0.39 -3.63 9.07
C PHE A 81 0.10 -2.28 9.74
N THR A 82 -0.37 -1.29 8.98
CA THR A 82 -0.71 0.02 9.53
C THR A 82 -1.81 -0.07 10.60
N LEU A 83 -2.85 -0.87 10.35
CA LEU A 83 -3.95 -1.08 11.29
C LEU A 83 -3.47 -1.79 12.55
N ILE A 84 -2.70 -2.87 12.42
CA ILE A 84 -2.19 -3.61 13.58
C ILE A 84 -1.30 -2.73 14.44
N GLY A 85 -0.36 -1.99 13.85
CA GLY A 85 0.50 -1.10 14.62
C GLY A 85 -0.23 0.11 15.20
N LEU A 86 -1.27 0.63 14.53
CA LEU A 86 -2.12 1.67 15.11
C LEU A 86 -2.87 1.17 16.35
N LEU A 87 -3.28 -0.10 16.35
CA LEU A 87 -3.94 -0.72 17.50
C LEU A 87 -2.96 -1.03 18.64
N SER A 88 -1.65 -1.03 18.40
CA SER A 88 -0.67 -1.09 19.49
C SER A 88 -0.57 0.26 20.20
N GLU A 89 -0.44 1.36 19.45
CA GLU A 89 -0.45 2.72 19.98
C GLU A 89 -1.14 3.69 19.00
N HIS A 90 -2.19 4.38 19.46
CA HIS A 90 -3.05 5.20 18.61
C HIS A 90 -2.43 6.53 18.18
N LYS A 91 -1.43 7.00 18.93
CA LYS A 91 -0.78 8.30 18.72
C LYS A 91 0.49 8.20 17.89
N SER A 92 1.06 7.01 17.71
CA SER A 92 2.29 6.82 16.95
C SER A 92 2.13 7.15 15.47
N SER A 93 3.25 7.49 14.86
CA SER A 93 3.37 7.85 13.46
C SER A 93 3.20 6.63 12.55
N ILE A 94 2.75 6.84 11.31
CA ILE A 94 2.45 5.72 10.39
C ILE A 94 3.67 4.79 10.17
N TYR A 95 4.90 5.33 10.06
CA TYR A 95 6.08 4.49 9.90
C TYR A 95 6.37 3.63 11.14
N VAL A 96 6.05 4.12 12.35
CA VAL A 96 6.13 3.33 13.58
C VAL A 96 5.02 2.28 13.60
N ASN A 97 3.82 2.63 13.12
CA ASN A 97 2.73 1.65 12.98
C ASN A 97 3.13 0.51 12.02
N TRP A 98 3.88 0.80 10.94
CA TRP A 98 4.40 -0.26 10.07
C TRP A 98 5.39 -1.16 10.81
N LEU A 99 6.30 -0.58 11.60
CA LEU A 99 7.24 -1.35 12.42
C LEU A 99 6.51 -2.22 13.45
N ASN A 100 5.61 -1.61 14.24
CA ASN A 100 4.82 -2.29 15.26
C ASN A 100 3.92 -3.37 14.66
N GLY A 101 3.28 -3.09 13.52
CA GLY A 101 2.43 -4.03 12.81
C GLY A 101 3.19 -5.22 12.27
N LEU A 102 4.33 -4.98 11.60
CA LEU A 102 5.19 -6.03 11.07
C LEU A 102 5.75 -6.90 12.21
N TYR A 103 6.29 -6.27 13.25
CA TYR A 103 6.84 -6.96 14.42
C TYR A 103 5.76 -7.77 15.14
N THR A 104 4.59 -7.18 15.38
CA THR A 104 3.46 -7.86 16.01
C THR A 104 3.05 -9.10 15.21
N THR A 105 2.99 -8.99 13.88
CA THR A 105 2.59 -10.09 12.99
C THR A 105 3.55 -11.27 13.06
N ILE A 106 4.86 -11.00 13.18
CA ILE A 106 5.90 -12.02 13.18
C ILE A 106 6.18 -12.57 14.58
N ALA A 107 6.30 -11.69 15.58
CA ALA A 107 6.89 -12.00 16.87
C ALA A 107 5.96 -11.70 18.06
N GLY A 108 4.74 -11.22 17.84
CA GLY A 108 3.83 -10.85 18.91
C GLY A 108 3.56 -11.96 19.93
N PHE A 109 3.37 -13.20 19.47
CA PHE A 109 3.15 -14.34 20.35
C PHE A 109 4.36 -14.60 21.25
N PHE A 110 5.56 -14.58 20.66
CA PHE A 110 6.79 -14.80 21.41
C PHE A 110 7.06 -13.65 22.38
N HIS A 111 6.89 -12.41 21.93
CA HIS A 111 7.08 -11.25 22.78
C HIS A 111 6.20 -11.34 24.04
N ARG A 112 4.88 -11.58 23.92
CA ARG A 112 4.01 -11.69 25.10
C ARG A 112 4.34 -12.85 26.04
N ASN A 113 4.93 -13.92 25.53
CA ASN A 113 5.16 -15.13 26.31
C ASN A 113 6.57 -15.22 26.89
N PHE A 114 7.55 -14.54 26.29
CA PHE A 114 8.97 -14.64 26.63
C PHE A 114 9.62 -13.30 26.97
N SER A 115 8.98 -12.15 26.70
CA SER A 115 9.48 -10.89 27.24
C SER A 115 9.21 -10.87 28.75
N VAL A 116 10.30 -10.85 29.52
CA VAL A 116 10.26 -10.68 30.97
C VAL A 116 9.94 -9.21 31.24
N ASN A 117 8.66 -8.84 31.16
CA ASN A 117 8.23 -7.51 31.57
C ASN A 117 8.09 -7.48 33.10
N GLU A 118 9.09 -6.89 33.78
CA GLU A 118 9.13 -6.68 35.23
C GLU A 118 8.00 -5.76 35.75
N VAL A 119 7.29 -5.03 34.88
CA VAL A 119 6.37 -3.95 35.29
C VAL A 119 4.91 -4.38 35.41
N THR A 120 4.52 -5.58 34.94
CA THR A 120 3.11 -6.02 35.03
C THR A 120 2.93 -7.50 35.40
N GLN A 121 3.51 -7.93 36.52
CA GLN A 121 2.97 -9.09 37.24
C GLN A 121 1.71 -8.70 38.03
N LYS A 122 0.61 -8.39 37.32
CA LYS A 122 -0.70 -8.82 37.83
C LYS A 122 -0.87 -10.26 37.37
N VAL A 123 -0.47 -11.18 38.23
CA VAL A 123 -0.80 -12.59 38.11
C VAL A 123 -2.32 -12.72 38.25
N GLU A 124 -3.05 -12.52 37.15
CA GLU A 124 -4.32 -13.21 37.02
C GLU A 124 -3.99 -14.69 37.08
N SER A 125 -4.52 -15.38 38.08
CA SER A 125 -4.38 -16.82 38.24
C SER A 125 -4.61 -17.48 36.88
N LYS A 126 -3.59 -18.16 36.33
CA LYS A 126 -3.78 -19.08 35.21
C LYS A 126 -4.85 -20.08 35.68
N LYS A 127 -6.11 -19.87 35.31
CA LYS A 127 -7.07 -20.96 35.26
C LYS A 127 -6.50 -21.89 34.21
N GLU A 128 -5.85 -22.96 34.65
CA GLU A 128 -5.49 -24.07 33.76
C GLU A 128 -6.76 -24.45 33.02
N VAL A 129 -6.82 -24.08 31.75
CA VAL A 129 -7.87 -24.55 30.88
C VAL A 129 -7.56 -26.01 30.71
N ASP A 130 -8.33 -26.86 31.37
CA ASP A 130 -8.20 -28.30 31.22
C ASP A 130 -8.49 -28.66 29.76
N TYR A 131 -7.41 -28.81 28.99
CA TYR A 131 -7.46 -29.17 27.58
C TYR A 131 -8.13 -30.53 27.38
N MET A 132 -8.05 -31.43 28.37
CA MET A 132 -8.75 -32.72 28.35
C MET A 132 -10.26 -32.52 28.53
N HIS A 133 -10.69 -31.64 29.43
CA HIS A 133 -12.11 -31.31 29.59
C HIS A 133 -12.67 -30.59 28.36
N LEU A 134 -11.94 -29.65 27.76
CA LEU A 134 -12.35 -28.98 26.53
C LEU A 134 -12.44 -29.96 25.35
N ALA A 135 -11.44 -30.85 25.21
CA ALA A 135 -11.45 -31.91 24.21
C ALA A 135 -12.65 -32.85 24.40
N LYS A 136 -12.95 -33.27 25.62
CA LYS A 136 -14.14 -34.09 25.92
C LYS A 136 -15.45 -33.39 25.56
N ILE A 137 -15.59 -32.09 25.87
CA ILE A 137 -16.79 -31.30 25.55
C ILE A 137 -17.02 -31.16 24.05
N ILE A 138 -15.97 -31.19 23.24
CA ILE A 138 -16.10 -31.04 21.77
C ILE A 138 -16.17 -32.40 21.09
N ILE A 139 -15.24 -33.31 21.40
CA ILE A 139 -15.07 -34.60 20.71
C ILE A 139 -16.25 -35.54 21.01
N ILE A 140 -16.70 -35.63 22.26
CA ILE A 140 -17.78 -36.58 22.61
C ILE A 140 -19.09 -36.22 21.88
N PRO A 141 -19.60 -34.98 21.94
CA PRO A 141 -20.78 -34.61 21.16
C PRO A 141 -20.58 -34.76 19.65
N PHE A 142 -19.37 -34.49 19.13
CA PHE A 142 -19.08 -34.62 17.71
C PHE A 142 -19.10 -36.08 17.23
N ILE A 143 -18.53 -37.01 18.01
CA ILE A 143 -18.62 -38.45 17.73
C ILE A 143 -20.08 -38.90 17.75
N ILE A 144 -20.85 -38.49 18.76
CA ILE A 144 -22.28 -38.81 18.85
C ILE A 144 -23.02 -38.25 17.62
N LEU A 145 -22.75 -37.01 17.23
CA LEU A 145 -23.34 -36.39 16.05
C LEU A 145 -23.03 -37.17 14.78
N ILE A 146 -21.78 -37.59 14.57
CA ILE A 146 -21.39 -38.42 13.41
C ILE A 146 -22.14 -39.76 13.41
N ILE A 147 -22.26 -40.41 14.57
CA ILE A 147 -23.03 -41.65 14.69
C ILE A 147 -24.49 -41.41 14.28
N PHE A 148 -25.11 -40.33 14.74
CA PHE A 148 -26.49 -39.99 14.37
C PHE A 148 -26.63 -39.62 12.89
N ILE A 149 -25.66 -38.90 12.30
CA ILE A 149 -25.64 -38.62 10.86
C ILE A 149 -25.60 -39.93 10.08
N ALA A 150 -24.71 -40.87 10.43
CA ALA A 150 -24.62 -42.17 9.76
C ALA A 150 -25.89 -43.02 9.92
N LEU A 151 -26.52 -42.99 11.10
CA LEU A 151 -27.82 -43.65 11.32
C LEU A 151 -28.93 -43.04 10.47
N TYR A 152 -28.99 -41.71 10.36
CA TYR A 152 -29.97 -41.01 9.53
C TYR A 152 -29.71 -41.18 8.04
N GLN A 153 -28.45 -41.26 7.62
CA GLN A 153 -28.05 -41.55 6.24
C GLN A 153 -28.57 -42.93 5.80
N ASN A 154 -28.43 -43.93 6.66
CA ASN A 154 -28.98 -45.27 6.42
C ASN A 154 -30.51 -45.33 6.52
N GLY A 155 -31.11 -44.49 7.37
CA GLY A 155 -32.55 -44.50 7.62
C GLY A 155 -33.40 -43.68 6.63
N ASN A 156 -32.80 -42.76 5.87
CA ASN A 156 -33.51 -41.87 4.95
C ASN A 156 -32.68 -41.63 3.66
N PRO A 157 -33.08 -42.21 2.52
CA PRO A 157 -32.38 -42.05 1.24
C PRO A 157 -32.20 -40.58 0.80
N LEU A 158 -33.18 -39.70 1.07
CA LEU A 158 -33.07 -38.27 0.73
C LEU A 158 -32.04 -37.54 1.59
N PHE A 159 -31.89 -37.95 2.86
CA PHE A 159 -30.84 -37.43 3.74
C PHE A 159 -29.48 -38.00 3.33
N GLY A 160 -29.44 -39.26 2.88
CA GLY A 160 -28.31 -39.91 2.23
C GLY A 160 -27.70 -39.06 1.12
N GLU A 161 -28.51 -38.77 0.10
CA GLU A 161 -28.10 -37.95 -1.04
C GLU A 161 -27.64 -36.54 -0.67
N LEU A 162 -28.14 -35.96 0.43
CA LEU A 162 -27.72 -34.66 0.93
C LEU A 162 -26.33 -34.72 1.56
N ILE A 163 -26.06 -35.74 2.38
CA ILE A 163 -24.76 -35.94 3.03
C ILE A 163 -23.69 -36.31 2.01
N ASP A 164 -24.02 -37.13 1.00
CA ASP A 164 -23.08 -37.54 -0.05
C ASP A 164 -22.62 -36.37 -0.93
N LYS A 165 -23.36 -35.26 -0.94
CA LYS A 165 -22.96 -34.00 -1.62
C LYS A 165 -21.99 -33.15 -0.81
N ILE A 166 -21.80 -33.44 0.49
CA ILE A 166 -20.88 -32.70 1.34
C ILE A 166 -19.49 -33.31 1.20
N ASP A 167 -18.64 -32.66 0.41
CA ASP A 167 -17.25 -33.08 0.23
C ASP A 167 -16.32 -32.41 1.27
N PHE A 168 -15.64 -33.24 2.07
CA PHE A 168 -14.59 -32.81 3.00
C PHE A 168 -13.18 -33.20 2.52
N GLY A 169 -13.03 -33.63 1.27
CA GLY A 169 -11.75 -34.06 0.67
C GLY A 169 -10.65 -32.99 0.69
N PHE A 170 -11.02 -31.72 0.87
CA PHE A 170 -10.07 -30.62 1.05
C PHE A 170 -9.35 -30.63 2.41
N ILE A 171 -9.91 -31.30 3.43
CA ILE A 171 -9.33 -31.37 4.78
C ILE A 171 -8.28 -32.48 4.81
N ASN A 172 -7.04 -32.11 4.54
CA ASN A 172 -5.88 -32.99 4.63
C ASN A 172 -4.87 -32.48 5.68
N VAL A 173 -3.76 -33.20 5.86
CA VAL A 173 -2.72 -32.83 6.83
C VAL A 173 -2.09 -31.48 6.47
N GLN A 174 -1.90 -31.19 5.19
CA GLN A 174 -1.37 -29.91 4.72
C GLN A 174 -2.30 -28.74 5.05
N TRP A 175 -3.61 -28.90 4.85
CA TRP A 175 -4.63 -27.93 5.25
C TRP A 175 -4.61 -27.70 6.76
N LEU A 176 -4.46 -28.76 7.57
CA LEU A 176 -4.34 -28.62 9.02
C LEU A 176 -3.07 -27.87 9.44
N LEU A 177 -1.93 -28.14 8.78
CA LEU A 177 -0.68 -27.41 9.01
C LEU A 177 -0.81 -25.93 8.62
N PHE A 178 -1.52 -25.65 7.53
CA PHE A 178 -1.79 -24.30 7.05
C PHE A 178 -2.76 -23.55 8.00
N ALA A 179 -3.75 -24.23 8.57
CA ALA A 179 -4.54 -23.71 9.69
C ALA A 179 -3.66 -23.42 10.92
N GLY A 180 -2.60 -24.21 11.16
CA GLY A 180 -1.57 -23.92 12.16
C GLY A 180 -0.88 -22.57 11.94
N LEU A 181 -0.54 -22.23 10.69
CA LEU A 181 -0.01 -20.91 10.32
C LEU A 181 -1.04 -19.79 10.55
N GLY A 182 -2.31 -20.03 10.20
CA GLY A 182 -3.41 -19.11 10.51
C GLY A 182 -3.55 -18.87 12.01
N TYR A 183 -3.46 -19.93 12.82
CA TYR A 183 -3.48 -19.82 14.28
C TYR A 183 -2.26 -19.05 14.79
N TYR A 184 -1.07 -19.30 14.23
CA TYR A 184 0.12 -18.53 14.55
C TYR A 184 -0.09 -17.04 14.27
N LEU A 185 -0.59 -16.68 13.08
CA LEU A 185 -0.89 -15.31 12.69
C LEU A 185 -1.88 -14.63 13.64
N PHE A 186 -3.05 -15.24 13.87
CA PHE A 186 -4.06 -14.66 14.77
C PHE A 186 -3.58 -14.62 16.23
N SER A 187 -2.84 -15.63 16.66
CA SER A 187 -2.18 -15.64 17.95
C SER A 187 -1.15 -14.51 18.07
N ASN A 188 -0.50 -14.09 16.99
CA ASN A 188 0.41 -12.95 16.97
C ASN A 188 -0.33 -11.60 17.06
N ILE A 189 -1.37 -11.39 16.25
CA ILE A 189 -2.00 -10.08 16.07
C ILE A 189 -3.15 -9.74 17.04
N HIS A 190 -3.72 -10.71 17.76
CA HIS A 190 -4.94 -10.48 18.56
C HIS A 190 -4.79 -9.43 19.68
N LYS A 191 -3.58 -9.18 20.16
CA LYS A 191 -3.22 -8.13 21.12
C LYS A 191 -1.96 -7.43 20.63
N PRO A 192 -2.08 -6.44 19.73
CA PRO A 192 -0.92 -5.80 19.14
C PRO A 192 0.07 -5.25 20.16
N ILE A 193 1.35 -5.19 19.79
CA ILE A 193 2.46 -4.88 20.69
C ILE A 193 3.26 -3.71 20.14
N GLU A 194 3.71 -2.87 21.05
CA GLU A 194 4.61 -1.75 20.79
C GLU A 194 6.06 -2.22 20.71
N VAL A 195 6.80 -1.73 19.72
CA VAL A 195 8.24 -1.99 19.61
C VAL A 195 8.99 -0.88 20.32
N GLU A 196 9.64 -1.22 21.43
CA GLU A 196 10.47 -0.28 22.19
C GLU A 196 11.97 -0.42 21.89
N PRO A 197 12.75 0.68 21.93
CA PRO A 197 12.36 2.06 22.32
C PRO A 197 11.77 2.90 21.17
N ALA A 198 11.51 2.31 20.00
CA ALA A 198 11.12 3.07 18.81
C ALA A 198 9.78 3.81 18.97
N THR A 199 8.82 3.19 19.67
CA THR A 199 7.50 3.77 19.93
C THR A 199 7.60 4.92 20.94
N GLU A 200 8.30 4.72 22.06
CA GLU A 200 8.53 5.76 23.06
C GLU A 200 9.24 6.98 22.47
N ILE A 201 10.31 6.76 21.67
CA ILE A 201 11.05 7.85 21.01
C ILE A 201 10.12 8.64 20.10
N ASP A 202 9.24 8.00 19.33
CA ASP A 202 8.30 8.72 18.46
C ASP A 202 7.30 9.56 19.26
N LEU A 203 6.74 9.01 20.33
CA LEU A 203 5.76 9.72 21.18
C LEU A 203 6.36 10.93 21.88
N GLN A 204 7.61 10.81 22.36
CA GLN A 204 8.32 11.89 23.04
C GLN A 204 8.87 12.95 22.07
N THR A 205 9.11 12.56 20.81
CA THR A 205 9.66 13.48 19.81
C THR A 205 8.58 14.44 19.31
N GLU A 206 8.66 15.69 19.73
CA GLU A 206 7.79 16.76 19.22
C GLU A 206 8.07 17.09 17.74
N ASN A 207 7.25 17.95 17.12
CA ASN A 207 7.45 18.38 15.73
C ASN A 207 8.27 19.66 15.60
N GLU A 208 8.53 20.34 16.71
CA GLU A 208 9.21 21.64 16.73
C GLU A 208 10.71 21.45 16.74
N LEU A 209 11.40 22.32 16.02
CA LEU A 209 12.84 22.43 16.12
C LEU A 209 13.14 23.22 17.40
N ILE A 210 14.10 22.76 18.17
CA ILE A 210 14.54 23.41 19.40
C ILE A 210 15.94 23.94 19.16
N LYS A 211 16.20 25.16 19.63
CA LYS A 211 17.52 25.78 19.60
C LYS A 211 18.47 25.02 20.53
N THR A 212 19.66 24.66 20.06
CA THR A 212 20.62 23.95 20.89
C THR A 212 21.35 24.87 21.86
N ASN A 213 21.84 24.30 22.97
CA ASN A 213 22.61 25.03 23.99
C ASN A 213 23.99 25.49 23.46
N ASN A 214 24.56 24.78 22.48
CA ASN A 214 25.88 25.08 21.90
C ASN A 214 25.79 26.11 20.74
N PHE A 215 24.97 27.14 20.93
CA PHE A 215 24.72 28.16 19.91
C PHE A 215 25.94 29.07 19.74
N SER A 216 26.68 28.91 18.65
CA SER A 216 27.88 29.69 18.33
C SER A 216 27.63 30.64 17.15
N GLU A 217 27.46 31.94 17.42
CA GLU A 217 27.21 32.96 16.40
C GLU A 217 28.25 32.98 15.26
N PRO A 218 29.58 32.91 15.51
CA PRO A 218 30.57 32.94 14.43
C PRO A 218 30.45 31.74 13.46
N LYS A 219 30.22 30.55 14.01
CA LYS A 219 29.99 29.32 13.23
C LYS A 219 28.72 29.44 12.38
N LEU A 220 27.63 29.93 12.98
CA LEU A 220 26.36 30.13 12.27
C LEU A 220 26.45 31.18 11.17
N LYS A 221 27.25 32.23 11.38
CA LYS A 221 27.55 33.22 10.34
C LYS A 221 28.25 32.58 9.14
N GLN A 222 29.24 31.70 9.37
CA GLN A 222 29.91 30.97 8.29
C GLN A 222 28.96 30.00 7.57
N GLU A 223 28.15 29.24 8.32
CA GLU A 223 27.14 28.35 7.74
C GLU A 223 26.09 29.12 6.93
N ASN A 224 25.65 30.29 7.40
CA ASN A 224 24.73 31.17 6.68
C ASN A 224 25.36 31.69 5.38
N GLN A 225 26.61 32.13 5.42
CA GLN A 225 27.33 32.59 4.22
C GLN A 225 27.43 31.48 3.17
N LEU A 226 27.82 30.27 3.59
CA LEU A 226 27.87 29.10 2.71
C LEU A 226 26.48 28.79 2.13
N GLY A 227 25.45 28.77 2.97
CA GLY A 227 24.08 28.51 2.56
C GLY A 227 23.56 29.55 1.56
N VAL A 228 23.82 30.83 1.79
CA VAL A 228 23.46 31.92 0.87
C VAL A 228 24.14 31.73 -0.49
N ILE A 229 25.46 31.53 -0.51
CA ILE A 229 26.22 31.38 -1.77
C ILE A 229 25.75 30.14 -2.53
N LEU A 230 25.66 28.99 -1.85
CA LEU A 230 25.24 27.73 -2.47
C LEU A 230 23.84 27.84 -3.07
N ILE A 231 22.86 28.27 -2.28
CA ILE A 231 21.47 28.34 -2.73
C ILE A 231 21.30 29.44 -3.79
N ALA A 232 22.03 30.55 -3.73
CA ALA A 232 22.02 31.56 -4.78
C ALA A 232 22.54 31.01 -6.11
N MET A 233 23.68 30.30 -6.10
CA MET A 233 24.23 29.65 -7.30
C MET A 233 23.25 28.63 -7.88
N LEU A 234 22.62 27.82 -7.04
CA LEU A 234 21.63 26.84 -7.47
C LEU A 234 20.36 27.49 -8.04
N ASN A 235 19.90 28.61 -7.46
CA ASN A 235 18.79 29.40 -8.02
C ASN A 235 19.13 29.91 -9.42
N VAL A 236 20.31 30.50 -9.61
CA VAL A 236 20.74 30.99 -10.94
C VAL A 236 20.78 29.84 -11.93
N LEU A 237 21.34 28.69 -11.54
CA LEU A 237 21.42 27.51 -12.39
C LEU A 237 20.03 26.98 -12.77
N ILE A 238 19.10 26.84 -11.82
CA ILE A 238 17.75 26.33 -12.12
C ILE A 238 16.95 27.32 -12.96
N VAL A 239 17.16 28.64 -12.82
CA VAL A 239 16.53 29.63 -13.70
C VAL A 239 17.02 29.47 -15.13
N ILE A 240 18.34 29.38 -15.34
CA ILE A 240 18.92 29.15 -16.67
C ILE A 240 18.37 27.85 -17.25
N PHE A 241 18.36 26.77 -16.46
CA PHE A 241 17.81 25.49 -16.88
C PHE A 241 16.33 25.62 -17.29
N LEU A 242 15.48 26.21 -16.44
CA LEU A 242 14.05 26.37 -16.71
C LEU A 242 13.79 27.19 -17.98
N ILE A 243 14.57 28.26 -18.22
CA ILE A 243 14.46 29.03 -19.46
C ILE A 243 14.75 28.11 -20.66
N THR A 244 15.87 27.38 -20.64
CA THR A 244 16.22 26.46 -21.74
C THR A 244 15.19 25.34 -21.91
N ASP A 245 14.65 24.83 -20.80
CA ASP A 245 13.70 23.72 -20.77
C ASP A 245 12.34 24.11 -21.34
N ILE A 246 11.85 25.28 -20.92
CA ILE A 246 10.59 25.85 -21.41
C ILE A 246 10.73 26.21 -22.89
N THR A 247 11.81 26.86 -23.31
CA THR A 247 12.07 27.13 -24.73
C THR A 247 12.10 25.83 -25.54
N PHE A 248 12.76 24.78 -25.05
CA PHE A 248 12.78 23.48 -25.70
C PHE A 248 11.37 22.89 -25.89
N ILE A 249 10.51 22.95 -24.86
CA ILE A 249 9.13 22.46 -24.94
C ILE A 249 8.32 23.22 -25.99
N PHE A 250 8.46 24.55 -26.07
CA PHE A 250 7.70 25.37 -27.01
C PHE A 250 8.22 25.31 -28.45
N THR A 251 9.53 25.14 -28.65
CA THR A 251 10.14 25.14 -29.99
C THR A 251 10.07 23.78 -30.68
N ASN A 252 10.12 22.66 -29.94
CA ASN A 252 10.21 21.31 -30.51
C ASN A 252 8.87 20.59 -30.65
N LEU A 253 7.77 21.33 -30.87
CA LEU A 253 6.43 20.74 -31.08
C LEU A 253 6.34 19.79 -32.30
N GLU A 254 7.30 19.85 -33.22
CA GLU A 254 7.28 19.10 -34.50
C GLU A 254 8.29 17.93 -34.60
N ILE A 255 9.15 17.69 -33.60
CA ILE A 255 10.21 16.67 -33.74
C ILE A 255 9.67 15.26 -33.45
N ARG A 256 9.68 14.45 -34.52
CA ARG A 256 9.17 13.08 -34.65
C ARG A 256 9.60 12.11 -33.53
N GLY A 257 8.70 11.19 -33.20
CA GLY A 257 8.72 10.35 -32.00
C GLY A 257 9.93 9.43 -31.74
N SER A 258 10.84 9.22 -32.68
CA SER A 258 12.01 8.36 -32.41
C SER A 258 13.10 9.05 -31.58
N VAL A 259 13.33 10.36 -31.78
CA VAL A 259 14.37 11.12 -31.04
C VAL A 259 13.88 11.52 -29.64
N PHE A 260 12.57 11.64 -29.47
CA PHE A 260 11.95 12.09 -28.22
C PHE A 260 11.98 11.01 -27.13
N SER A 261 11.81 9.72 -27.46
CA SER A 261 11.64 8.66 -26.45
C SER A 261 12.87 8.49 -25.54
N GLU A 262 14.08 8.38 -26.11
CA GLU A 262 15.30 8.14 -25.33
C GLU A 262 15.79 9.41 -24.59
N GLN A 263 15.72 10.58 -25.25
CA GLN A 263 16.08 11.85 -24.62
C GLN A 263 15.12 12.23 -23.47
N VAL A 264 13.82 11.96 -23.63
CA VAL A 264 12.85 12.27 -22.57
C VAL A 264 12.92 11.25 -21.44
N HIS A 265 13.17 9.98 -21.70
CA HIS A 265 13.32 8.99 -20.63
C HIS A 265 14.50 9.28 -19.70
N ASN A 266 15.69 9.48 -20.26
CA ASN A 266 16.88 9.81 -19.46
C ASN A 266 16.76 11.22 -18.84
N GLY A 267 16.16 12.16 -19.57
CA GLY A 267 15.91 13.51 -19.10
C GLY A 267 15.00 13.56 -17.87
N ILE A 268 13.82 12.94 -17.92
CA ILE A 268 12.86 12.95 -16.80
C ILE A 268 13.49 12.33 -15.54
N ASN A 269 14.18 11.20 -15.66
CA ASN A 269 14.82 10.53 -14.51
C ASN A 269 15.90 11.41 -13.86
N ALA A 270 16.73 12.10 -14.67
CA ALA A 270 17.74 13.02 -14.15
C ALA A 270 17.11 14.22 -13.42
N LEU A 271 16.01 14.76 -13.95
CA LEU A 271 15.30 15.88 -13.32
C LEU A 271 14.58 15.45 -12.03
N ILE A 272 14.07 14.22 -11.99
CA ILE A 272 13.53 13.63 -10.76
C ILE A 272 14.63 13.52 -9.69
N ALA A 273 15.80 13.00 -10.05
CA ALA A 273 16.93 12.88 -9.14
C ALA A 273 17.42 14.24 -8.62
N SER A 274 17.42 15.27 -9.48
CA SER A 274 17.85 16.61 -9.09
C SER A 274 16.94 17.22 -8.02
N ILE A 275 15.64 16.97 -8.05
CA ILE A 275 14.70 17.46 -7.03
C ILE A 275 14.92 16.76 -5.69
N ILE A 276 15.22 15.45 -5.68
CA ILE A 276 15.57 14.72 -4.46
C ILE A 276 16.83 15.34 -3.82
N ILE A 277 17.86 15.59 -4.64
CA ILE A 277 19.10 16.24 -4.18
C ILE A 277 18.80 17.65 -3.66
N ALA A 278 17.91 18.40 -4.33
CA ALA A 278 17.51 19.73 -3.88
C ALA A 278 16.87 19.69 -2.48
N ILE A 279 15.97 18.74 -2.23
CA ILE A 279 15.38 18.53 -0.90
C ILE A 279 16.48 18.19 0.11
N ILE A 280 17.38 17.25 -0.19
CA ILE A 280 18.49 16.87 0.72
C ILE A 280 19.35 18.08 1.09
N ILE A 281 19.71 18.93 0.13
CA ILE A 281 20.50 20.15 0.37
C ILE A 281 19.72 21.10 1.30
N LEU A 282 18.43 21.32 1.06
CA LEU A 282 17.59 22.14 1.94
C LEU A 282 17.52 21.58 3.36
N LEU A 283 17.36 20.27 3.50
CA LEU A 283 17.34 19.61 4.81
C LEU A 283 18.68 19.76 5.52
N TYR A 284 19.80 19.65 4.80
CA TYR A 284 21.13 19.83 5.36
C TYR A 284 21.37 21.27 5.83
N VAL A 285 21.01 22.28 5.02
CA VAL A 285 21.18 23.69 5.37
C VAL A 285 20.30 24.06 6.56
N PHE A 286 19.03 23.65 6.56
CA PHE A 286 18.07 23.97 7.63
C PHE A 286 17.95 22.87 8.69
N ARG A 287 19.02 22.12 8.97
CA ARG A 287 18.98 20.99 9.94
C ARG A 287 18.89 21.39 11.41
N GLY A 288 19.36 22.59 11.77
CA GLY A 288 19.55 22.98 13.17
C GLY A 288 19.55 24.48 13.40
N ASP A 289 20.51 24.97 14.18
CA ASP A 289 20.49 26.33 14.76
C ASP A 289 20.51 27.48 13.75
N LEU A 290 20.87 27.23 12.48
CA LEU A 290 20.76 28.21 11.40
C LEU A 290 19.34 28.77 11.27
N ASN A 291 18.31 27.96 11.58
CA ASN A 291 16.91 28.40 11.58
C ASN A 291 16.61 29.49 12.64
N PHE A 292 17.44 29.63 13.68
CA PHE A 292 17.31 30.63 14.74
C PHE A 292 18.33 31.78 14.65
N TYR A 293 19.19 31.76 13.64
CA TYR A 293 20.19 32.80 13.44
C TYR A 293 19.54 34.11 12.94
N LYS A 294 19.89 35.25 13.54
CA LYS A 294 19.23 36.55 13.32
C LYS A 294 19.25 37.01 11.85
N ASP A 295 20.34 36.74 11.12
CA ASP A 295 20.49 37.16 9.72
C ASP A 295 20.21 36.03 8.71
N ASN A 296 19.39 35.03 9.08
CA ASN A 296 19.03 33.93 8.19
C ASN A 296 17.96 34.30 7.14
N ILE A 297 17.45 35.53 7.15
CA ILE A 297 16.36 35.99 6.29
C ILE A 297 16.71 35.79 4.81
N THR A 298 17.95 36.10 4.42
CA THR A 298 18.41 35.97 3.04
C THR A 298 18.44 34.51 2.57
N VAL A 299 19.04 33.61 3.37
CA VAL A 299 19.08 32.18 3.01
C VAL A 299 17.67 31.58 2.96
N LYS A 300 16.77 31.98 3.88
CA LYS A 300 15.37 31.55 3.88
C LYS A 300 14.62 32.02 2.63
N ARG A 301 14.78 33.28 2.22
CA ARG A 301 14.20 33.81 0.97
C ARG A 301 14.72 33.07 -0.25
N LEU A 302 16.03 32.87 -0.36
CA LEU A 302 16.63 32.13 -1.47
C LEU A 302 16.15 30.67 -1.52
N ALA A 303 16.00 30.03 -0.37
CA ALA A 303 15.44 28.68 -0.27
C ALA A 303 13.98 28.63 -0.73
N PHE A 304 13.16 29.61 -0.34
CA PHE A 304 11.77 29.69 -0.78
C PHE A 304 11.66 29.91 -2.29
N THR A 305 12.46 30.82 -2.86
CA THR A 305 12.57 30.99 -4.31
C THR A 305 12.97 29.68 -4.98
N TRP A 306 13.95 28.97 -4.42
CA TRP A 306 14.41 27.71 -4.99
C TRP A 306 13.35 26.60 -4.96
N ILE A 307 12.57 26.51 -3.88
CA ILE A 307 11.43 25.58 -3.79
C ILE A 307 10.36 25.91 -4.83
N ILE A 308 10.05 27.20 -5.03
CA ILE A 308 9.11 27.65 -6.06
C ILE A 308 9.63 27.25 -7.46
N LEU A 309 10.90 27.51 -7.75
CA LEU A 309 11.52 27.12 -9.03
C LEU A 309 11.53 25.60 -9.23
N ASN A 310 11.80 24.80 -8.19
CA ASN A 310 11.67 23.34 -8.27
C ASN A 310 10.22 22.89 -8.48
N THR A 311 9.24 23.63 -7.97
CA THR A 311 7.83 23.36 -8.24
C THR A 311 7.49 23.65 -9.71
N ILE A 312 8.02 24.73 -10.29
CA ILE A 312 7.90 25.01 -11.73
C ILE A 312 8.59 23.93 -12.56
N LEU A 313 9.75 23.43 -12.11
CA LEU A 313 10.43 22.30 -12.74
C LEU A 313 9.54 21.05 -12.76
N VAL A 314 8.87 20.73 -11.64
CA VAL A 314 7.90 19.63 -11.58
C VAL A 314 6.78 19.81 -12.61
N LEU A 315 6.24 21.03 -12.76
CA LEU A 315 5.23 21.32 -13.78
C LEU A 315 5.77 21.11 -15.20
N SER A 316 7.02 21.51 -15.47
CA SER A 316 7.68 21.26 -16.76
C SER A 316 7.79 19.76 -17.06
N ILE A 317 8.19 18.95 -16.08
CA ILE A 317 8.25 17.49 -16.21
C ILE A 317 6.86 16.91 -16.47
N ALA A 318 5.82 17.41 -15.78
CA ALA A 318 4.45 16.96 -15.98
C ALA A 318 3.96 17.24 -17.41
N ILE A 319 4.29 18.41 -17.97
CA ILE A 319 3.96 18.77 -19.36
C ILE A 319 4.65 17.81 -20.34
N LYS A 320 5.96 17.55 -20.16
CA LYS A 320 6.71 16.60 -21.00
C LYS A 320 6.15 15.18 -20.90
N ASN A 321 5.82 14.71 -19.69
CA ASN A 321 5.20 13.41 -19.50
C ASN A 321 3.82 13.35 -20.17
N GLY A 322 3.05 14.45 -20.13
CA GLY A 322 1.78 14.57 -20.85
C GLY A 322 1.94 14.49 -22.37
N GLN A 323 2.92 15.20 -22.94
CA GLN A 323 3.28 15.07 -24.36
C GLN A 323 3.69 13.62 -24.70
N TYR A 324 4.46 13.00 -23.81
CA TYR A 324 4.90 11.62 -23.99
C TYR A 324 3.73 10.63 -23.96
N ILE A 325 2.75 10.84 -23.07
CA ILE A 325 1.51 10.07 -23.02
C ILE A 325 0.68 10.27 -24.29
N TYR A 326 0.59 11.50 -24.80
CA TYR A 326 -0.18 11.80 -26.00
C TYR A 326 0.40 11.10 -27.25
N TYR A 327 1.73 11.12 -27.40
CA TYR A 327 2.38 10.55 -28.59
C TYR A 327 2.52 9.04 -28.55
N PHE A 328 2.86 8.45 -27.40
CA PHE A 328 3.21 7.02 -27.26
C PHE A 328 2.25 6.24 -26.36
N GLY A 329 1.15 6.86 -25.95
CA GLY A 329 0.13 6.23 -25.13
C GLY A 329 0.39 6.24 -23.63
N LEU A 330 -0.54 5.68 -22.85
CA LEU A 330 -0.42 5.61 -21.40
C LEU A 330 0.25 4.30 -20.99
N THR A 331 1.15 4.34 -19.99
CA THR A 331 1.79 3.15 -19.41
C THR A 331 1.93 3.30 -17.90
N TYR A 332 2.19 2.20 -17.20
CA TYR A 332 2.46 2.22 -15.76
C TYR A 332 3.63 3.12 -15.38
N LYS A 333 4.70 3.13 -16.17
CA LYS A 333 5.85 4.01 -15.94
C LYS A 333 5.44 5.49 -15.99
N ARG A 334 4.60 5.87 -16.96
CA ARG A 334 4.12 7.26 -17.14
C ARG A 334 3.13 7.68 -16.04
N ILE A 335 2.27 6.76 -15.57
CA ILE A 335 1.41 6.97 -14.39
C ILE A 335 2.27 7.12 -13.13
N GLY A 336 3.28 6.25 -12.97
CA GLY A 336 4.23 6.29 -11.86
C GLY A 336 4.96 7.62 -11.77
N VAL A 337 5.36 8.21 -12.91
CA VAL A 337 5.91 9.58 -12.94
C VAL A 337 4.89 10.59 -12.41
N MET A 338 3.63 10.58 -12.84
CA MET A 338 2.61 11.51 -12.32
C MET A 338 2.40 11.38 -10.81
N VAL A 339 2.30 10.15 -10.30
CA VAL A 339 2.20 9.86 -8.86
C VAL A 339 3.42 10.38 -8.11
N TYR A 340 4.61 10.15 -8.65
CA TYR A 340 5.85 10.65 -8.09
C TYR A 340 5.89 12.19 -8.03
N LEU A 341 5.44 12.88 -9.09
CA LEU A 341 5.39 14.35 -9.11
C LEU A 341 4.43 14.90 -8.05
N ILE A 342 3.28 14.26 -7.80
CA ILE A 342 2.35 14.63 -6.71
C ILE A 342 3.04 14.51 -5.35
N LEU A 343 3.74 13.40 -5.10
CA LEU A 343 4.50 13.19 -3.86
C LEU A 343 5.65 14.20 -3.72
N THR A 344 6.29 14.55 -4.83
CA THR A 344 7.39 15.54 -4.87
C THR A 344 6.90 16.94 -4.53
N VAL A 345 5.80 17.39 -5.13
CA VAL A 345 5.17 18.67 -4.76
C VAL A 345 4.79 18.67 -3.29
N THR A 346 4.23 17.56 -2.78
CA THR A 346 3.93 17.42 -1.35
C THR A 346 5.19 17.52 -0.49
N GLY A 347 6.29 16.88 -0.90
CA GLY A 347 7.60 16.96 -0.24
C GLY A 347 8.19 18.38 -0.23
N LEU A 348 8.07 19.10 -1.34
CA LEU A 348 8.50 20.51 -1.46
C LEU A 348 7.66 21.42 -0.57
N VAL A 349 6.33 21.27 -0.57
CA VAL A 349 5.41 22.05 0.27
C VAL A 349 5.66 21.77 1.76
N THR A 350 5.83 20.51 2.15
CA THR A 350 6.14 20.17 3.54
C THR A 350 7.50 20.69 3.97
N THR A 351 8.51 20.66 3.08
CA THR A 351 9.83 21.27 3.32
C THR A 351 9.74 22.78 3.51
N LEU A 352 8.92 23.47 2.70
CA LEU A 352 8.63 24.90 2.88
C LEU A 352 8.02 25.15 4.25
N LEU A 353 6.99 24.39 4.65
CA LEU A 353 6.36 24.50 5.96
C LEU A 353 7.33 24.20 7.10
N LYS A 354 8.27 23.27 6.90
CA LYS A 354 9.30 22.93 7.87
C LYS A 354 10.26 24.11 8.11
N ILE A 355 10.71 24.77 7.05
CA ILE A 355 11.58 25.95 7.16
C ILE A 355 10.79 27.14 7.72
N ASP A 356 9.53 27.30 7.32
CA ASP A 356 8.75 28.46 7.73
C ASP A 356 8.34 28.42 9.20
N LYS A 357 7.79 27.28 9.63
CA LYS A 357 7.26 27.05 10.98
C LYS A 357 8.27 26.40 11.93
N LEU A 358 9.57 26.46 11.60
CA LEU A 358 10.66 25.92 12.42
C LEU A 358 10.40 24.49 12.89
N ARG A 359 9.99 23.61 11.97
CA ARG A 359 9.75 22.19 12.28
C ARG A 359 11.04 21.38 12.13
N ASN A 360 11.10 20.25 12.82
CA ASN A 360 12.22 19.32 12.72
C ASN A 360 12.03 18.31 11.57
N ILE A 361 12.99 17.39 11.41
CA ILE A 361 12.95 16.36 10.35
C ILE A 361 11.84 15.33 10.59
N TRP A 362 11.48 15.06 11.85
CA TRP A 362 10.43 14.10 12.21
C TRP A 362 9.06 14.57 11.74
N TYR A 363 8.77 15.86 11.82
CA TYR A 363 7.58 16.45 11.20
C TYR A 363 7.47 16.11 9.71
N LEU A 364 8.57 16.21 8.97
CA LEU A 364 8.60 15.90 7.54
C LEU A 364 8.35 14.43 7.26
N LEU A 365 9.01 13.53 8.00
CA LEU A 365 8.79 12.09 7.87
C LEU A 365 7.31 11.75 8.14
N ARG A 366 6.74 12.28 9.24
CA ARG A 366 5.34 12.07 9.61
C ARG A 366 4.37 12.54 8.53
N MET A 367 4.58 13.71 7.95
CA MET A 367 3.66 14.27 6.95
C MET A 367 3.81 13.58 5.60
N ASN A 368 5.03 13.30 5.16
CA ASN A 368 5.28 12.66 3.85
C ASN A 368 4.92 11.17 3.85
N THR A 369 5.14 10.43 4.94
CA THR A 369 4.66 9.04 5.05
C THR A 369 3.13 8.98 5.03
N LYS A 370 2.44 9.96 5.66
CA LYS A 370 0.97 10.09 5.56
C LYS A 370 0.52 10.34 4.12
N ALA A 371 1.16 11.27 3.42
CA ALA A 371 0.85 11.55 2.03
C ALA A 371 1.07 10.32 1.14
N ALA A 372 2.21 9.64 1.29
CA ALA A 372 2.53 8.41 0.55
C ALA A 372 1.51 7.29 0.82
N PHE A 373 1.11 7.10 2.08
CA PHE A 373 0.08 6.12 2.43
C PHE A 373 -1.27 6.46 1.79
N VAL A 374 -1.71 7.73 1.85
CA VAL A 374 -2.96 8.16 1.23
C VAL A 374 -2.95 7.96 -0.28
N VAL A 375 -1.84 8.33 -0.95
CA VAL A 375 -1.67 8.12 -2.39
C VAL A 375 -1.67 6.64 -2.75
N LEU A 376 -1.02 5.78 -1.96
CA LEU A 376 -1.02 4.33 -2.16
C LEU A 376 -2.45 3.77 -2.11
N ILE A 377 -3.22 4.12 -1.06
CA ILE A 377 -4.59 3.63 -0.91
C ILE A 377 -5.48 4.14 -2.04
N MET A 378 -5.45 5.42 -2.37
CA MET A 378 -6.27 5.97 -3.47
C MET A 378 -5.89 5.38 -4.83
N SER A 379 -4.60 5.18 -5.09
CA SER A 379 -4.13 4.58 -6.35
C SER A 379 -4.55 3.12 -6.46
N SER A 380 -4.61 2.41 -5.33
CA SER A 380 -4.99 1.00 -5.29
C SER A 380 -6.47 0.73 -5.62
N THR A 381 -7.35 1.73 -5.51
CA THR A 381 -8.78 1.58 -5.83
C THR A 381 -9.10 1.80 -7.30
N VAL A 382 -8.09 2.04 -8.14
CA VAL A 382 -8.26 2.36 -9.56
C VAL A 382 -7.83 1.17 -10.41
N ASN A 383 -8.66 0.78 -11.38
CA ASN A 383 -8.26 -0.19 -12.40
C ASN A 383 -7.35 0.50 -13.44
N TRP A 384 -6.05 0.51 -13.17
CA TRP A 384 -5.07 1.14 -14.05
C TRP A 384 -4.99 0.47 -15.41
N ASP A 385 -5.11 -0.86 -15.51
CA ASP A 385 -5.04 -1.59 -16.79
C ASP A 385 -6.19 -1.22 -17.72
N TYR A 386 -7.40 -1.09 -17.18
CA TYR A 386 -8.55 -0.58 -17.91
C TYR A 386 -8.30 0.85 -18.41
N HIS A 387 -7.87 1.76 -17.53
CA HIS A 387 -7.63 3.16 -17.91
C HIS A 387 -6.48 3.32 -18.91
N ILE A 388 -5.42 2.52 -18.77
CA ILE A 388 -4.31 2.45 -19.72
C ILE A 388 -4.86 2.02 -21.08
N THR A 389 -5.55 0.90 -21.14
CA THR A 389 -6.06 0.33 -22.40
C THR A 389 -7.05 1.29 -23.06
N ASN A 390 -8.04 1.77 -22.31
CA ASN A 390 -9.04 2.71 -22.81
C ASN A 390 -8.42 4.02 -23.32
N TYR A 391 -7.41 4.55 -22.63
CA TYR A 391 -6.73 5.76 -23.09
C TYR A 391 -5.96 5.51 -24.40
N ASN A 392 -5.22 4.41 -24.47
CA ASN A 392 -4.40 4.06 -25.64
C ASN A 392 -5.26 3.90 -26.90
N PHE A 393 -6.40 3.20 -26.82
CA PHE A 393 -7.28 3.05 -27.96
C PHE A 393 -7.95 4.38 -28.40
N ASN A 394 -8.33 5.25 -27.46
CA ASN A 394 -9.14 6.43 -27.79
C ASN A 394 -8.35 7.70 -28.09
N PHE A 395 -7.16 7.86 -27.51
CA PHE A 395 -6.46 9.15 -27.51
C PHE A 395 -4.99 9.09 -27.95
N ALA A 396 -4.34 7.93 -27.88
CA ALA A 396 -2.91 7.84 -28.22
C ALA A 396 -2.70 7.93 -29.74
N LYS A 397 -1.72 8.72 -30.16
CA LYS A 397 -1.33 8.80 -31.59
C LYS A 397 -0.69 7.51 -32.10
N SER A 398 0.14 6.90 -31.25
CA SER A 398 0.72 5.58 -31.47
C SER A 398 0.58 4.80 -30.18
N MET A 399 0.12 3.56 -30.30
CA MET A 399 -0.06 2.64 -29.19
C MET A 399 0.91 1.48 -29.34
N ASP A 400 1.53 1.09 -28.22
CA ASP A 400 2.31 -0.14 -28.13
C ASP A 400 1.33 -1.27 -27.79
N PHE A 401 0.97 -2.05 -28.80
CA PHE A 401 -0.03 -3.10 -28.67
C PHE A 401 0.49 -4.28 -27.83
N GLU A 402 1.75 -4.68 -28.02
CA GLU A 402 2.39 -5.75 -27.26
C GLU A 402 2.35 -5.43 -25.76
N TYR A 403 2.68 -4.19 -25.40
CA TYR A 403 2.55 -3.72 -24.02
C TYR A 403 1.12 -3.87 -23.46
N LEU A 404 0.07 -3.60 -24.25
CA LEU A 404 -1.32 -3.77 -23.77
C LEU A 404 -1.73 -5.23 -23.60
N ILE A 405 -1.21 -6.13 -24.43
CA ILE A 405 -1.43 -7.57 -24.30
C ILE A 405 -0.75 -8.09 -23.03
N GLU A 406 0.47 -7.63 -22.73
CA GLU A 406 1.25 -8.01 -21.54
C GLU A 406 0.70 -7.47 -20.20
N LEU A 407 -0.25 -6.52 -20.21
CA LEU A 407 -0.93 -6.09 -18.99
C LEU A 407 -1.65 -7.27 -18.31
N SER A 408 -2.04 -7.10 -17.04
CA SER A 408 -2.83 -8.13 -16.36
C SER A 408 -4.20 -8.32 -17.03
N ASP A 409 -4.94 -9.34 -16.61
CA ASP A 409 -6.22 -9.67 -17.22
C ASP A 409 -7.35 -8.65 -16.96
N ASN A 410 -7.07 -7.65 -16.13
CA ASN A 410 -7.98 -6.54 -15.85
C ASN A 410 -8.36 -5.69 -17.08
N ASN A 411 -7.67 -5.82 -18.21
CA ASN A 411 -8.05 -5.20 -19.47
C ASN A 411 -8.65 -6.17 -20.50
N THR A 412 -8.72 -7.47 -20.21
CA THR A 412 -9.02 -8.52 -21.19
C THR A 412 -10.40 -8.36 -21.82
N PHE A 413 -11.44 -8.07 -21.03
CA PHE A 413 -12.77 -7.81 -21.58
C PHE A 413 -12.84 -6.56 -22.46
N LEU A 414 -12.11 -5.50 -22.07
CA LEU A 414 -12.05 -4.27 -22.87
C LEU A 414 -11.33 -4.53 -24.19
N LEU A 415 -10.22 -5.28 -24.19
CA LEU A 415 -9.54 -5.69 -25.42
C LEU A 415 -10.48 -6.45 -26.36
N LYS A 416 -11.30 -7.37 -25.82
CA LYS A 416 -12.29 -8.11 -26.62
C LYS A 416 -13.37 -7.20 -27.20
N GLU A 417 -13.82 -6.18 -26.46
CA GLU A 417 -14.78 -5.18 -26.97
C GLU A 417 -14.18 -4.32 -28.08
N GLN A 418 -12.89 -3.97 -27.99
CA GLN A 418 -12.21 -3.18 -29.03
C GLN A 418 -12.10 -3.92 -30.37
N LEU A 419 -12.10 -5.26 -30.37
CA LEU A 419 -12.14 -6.05 -31.61
C LEU A 419 -13.41 -5.83 -32.44
N GLU A 420 -14.53 -5.49 -31.80
CA GLU A 420 -15.80 -5.27 -32.50
C GLU A 420 -15.89 -3.87 -33.13
N THR A 421 -15.05 -2.94 -32.65
CA THR A 421 -15.16 -1.51 -32.98
C THR A 421 -14.02 -0.98 -33.83
N LYS A 422 -12.89 -1.69 -33.90
CA LYS A 422 -11.68 -1.25 -34.61
C LYS A 422 -11.10 -2.34 -35.49
N GLU A 423 -10.63 -1.94 -36.66
CA GLU A 423 -9.85 -2.81 -37.54
C GLU A 423 -8.43 -2.95 -36.98
N LEU A 424 -8.11 -4.15 -36.51
CA LEU A 424 -6.77 -4.55 -36.06
C LEU A 424 -6.20 -5.60 -37.04
N ASP A 425 -4.88 -5.74 -37.07
CA ASP A 425 -4.22 -6.78 -37.87
C ASP A 425 -4.49 -8.19 -37.31
N GLN A 426 -4.30 -9.22 -38.13
CA GLN A 426 -4.64 -10.59 -37.77
C GLN A 426 -3.84 -11.12 -36.57
N ASP A 427 -2.57 -10.73 -36.43
CA ASP A 427 -1.72 -11.16 -35.32
C ASP A 427 -2.25 -10.58 -34.00
N SER A 428 -2.60 -9.29 -33.99
CA SER A 428 -3.23 -8.59 -32.86
C SER A 428 -4.56 -9.23 -32.44
N ILE A 429 -5.41 -9.60 -33.42
CA ILE A 429 -6.68 -10.29 -33.16
C ILE A 429 -6.41 -11.63 -32.46
N GLN A 430 -5.48 -12.42 -32.99
CA GLN A 430 -5.14 -13.73 -32.43
C GLN A 430 -4.63 -13.62 -30.99
N LEU A 431 -3.78 -12.63 -30.69
CA LEU A 431 -3.28 -12.40 -29.33
C LEU A 431 -4.39 -12.03 -28.34
N ILE A 432 -5.32 -11.15 -28.74
CA ILE A 432 -6.48 -10.80 -27.89
C ILE A 432 -7.35 -12.03 -27.64
N GLU A 433 -7.63 -12.83 -28.67
CA GLU A 433 -8.45 -14.03 -28.51
C GLU A 433 -7.77 -15.08 -27.63
N GLN A 434 -6.46 -15.27 -27.76
CA GLN A 434 -5.70 -16.15 -26.88
C GLN A 434 -5.75 -15.70 -25.43
N LYS A 435 -5.52 -14.40 -25.16
CA LYS A 435 -5.62 -13.82 -23.81
C LYS A 435 -7.03 -13.98 -23.25
N TYR A 436 -8.05 -13.61 -24.03
CA TYR A 436 -9.45 -13.72 -23.65
C TYR A 436 -9.86 -15.16 -23.31
N ASN A 437 -9.53 -16.12 -24.18
CA ASN A 437 -9.88 -17.52 -23.95
C ASN A 437 -9.17 -18.10 -22.71
N SER A 438 -7.90 -17.72 -22.50
CA SER A 438 -7.13 -18.15 -21.32
C SER A 438 -7.75 -17.60 -20.04
N TYR A 439 -8.07 -16.30 -20.02
CA TYR A 439 -8.67 -15.66 -18.84
C TYR A 439 -10.10 -16.16 -18.57
N VAL A 440 -10.93 -16.36 -19.59
CA VAL A 440 -12.27 -16.94 -19.42
C VAL A 440 -12.19 -18.38 -18.89
N TYR A 441 -11.19 -19.16 -19.32
CA TYR A 441 -10.95 -20.49 -18.78
C TYR A 441 -10.57 -20.42 -17.29
N GLU A 442 -9.68 -19.51 -16.91
CA GLU A 442 -9.33 -19.26 -15.50
C GLU A 442 -10.56 -18.88 -14.68
N LEU A 443 -11.33 -17.88 -15.11
CA LEU A 443 -12.55 -17.45 -14.41
C LEU A 443 -13.60 -18.56 -14.26
N ARG A 444 -13.72 -19.47 -15.23
CA ARG A 444 -14.64 -20.62 -15.16
C ARG A 444 -14.15 -21.72 -14.24
N THR A 445 -12.85 -21.79 -13.98
CA THR A 445 -12.22 -22.81 -13.12
C THR A 445 -11.94 -22.31 -11.71
N ASN A 446 -12.06 -20.99 -11.46
CA ASN A 446 -12.00 -20.42 -10.13
C ASN A 446 -12.98 -21.09 -9.18
N SER A 447 -12.47 -21.44 -8.00
CA SER A 447 -13.33 -21.78 -6.88
C SER A 447 -14.01 -20.53 -6.31
N TRP A 448 -15.01 -20.70 -5.43
CA TRP A 448 -15.72 -19.57 -4.84
C TRP A 448 -14.80 -18.60 -4.06
N GLN A 449 -13.66 -19.08 -3.54
CA GLN A 449 -12.66 -18.28 -2.83
C GLN A 449 -11.87 -17.35 -3.77
N GLU A 450 -11.66 -17.77 -5.00
CA GLU A 450 -10.83 -17.11 -6.01
C GLU A 450 -11.67 -16.18 -6.89
N LEU A 451 -12.97 -16.06 -6.59
CA LEU A 451 -13.86 -15.18 -7.34
C LEU A 451 -13.34 -13.75 -7.34
N GLN A 452 -13.42 -13.16 -8.51
CA GLN A 452 -13.21 -11.76 -8.81
C GLN A 452 -14.54 -11.20 -9.32
N TYR A 453 -14.66 -9.88 -9.35
CA TYR A 453 -15.85 -9.23 -9.93
C TYR A 453 -16.13 -9.68 -11.36
N ASP A 454 -15.07 -10.02 -12.10
CA ASP A 454 -15.13 -10.45 -13.49
C ASP A 454 -15.77 -11.83 -13.69
N ASN A 455 -15.74 -12.72 -12.69
CA ASN A 455 -16.51 -13.98 -12.72
C ASN A 455 -18.02 -13.72 -12.86
N LEU A 456 -18.54 -12.67 -12.20
CA LEU A 456 -19.96 -12.33 -12.23
C LEU A 456 -20.43 -11.82 -13.60
N LYS A 457 -19.49 -11.34 -14.43
CA LYS A 457 -19.78 -10.92 -15.82
C LYS A 457 -20.00 -12.11 -16.75
N LEU A 458 -19.49 -13.30 -16.39
CA LEU A 458 -19.64 -14.52 -17.18
C LEU A 458 -20.98 -15.21 -16.92
N GLU A 459 -21.54 -15.09 -15.71
CA GLU A 459 -22.83 -15.68 -15.35
C GLU A 459 -24.03 -14.91 -15.95
N THR A 460 -23.80 -13.67 -16.39
CA THR A 460 -24.84 -12.77 -16.94
C THR A 460 -24.97 -12.82 -18.47
N LYS A 461 -24.23 -13.70 -19.15
CA LYS A 461 -24.37 -14.02 -20.59
C LYS A 461 -24.71 -15.48 -20.76
#